data_AF-A0A1M6BNS0-F1
#
_entry.id   AF-A0A1M6BNS0-F1
#
_cell.length_a   1.000
_cell.length_b   1.000
_cell.length_c   1.000
_cell.angle_alpha   90.00
_cell.angle_beta   90.00
_cell.angle_gamma   90.00
#
_symmetry.space_group_name_H-M   'P 1'
#
loop_
_entity.id
_entity.type
_entity.pdbx_description
1 polymer ?
#
loop_
_entity_poly.entity_id
_entity_poly.type
_entity_poly.pdbx_seq_one_letter_code
_entity_poly.pdbx_strand_id
1 'polypeptide(L)'
;MMPDPWPERPDLDDYLRHDDIIDYDDPLIEEAVEQITDGLKDNISKAQAIYEFVRDQIFHSFQINATSITIKASEVLEKGHGTCYAQAHLLAALMRAAGIPCGLCYQIRKDQDDSDGKRLIVHGFNAVYIEEIGKWIRLDASRSIEEYNPSFDFEREASELEVDTQAGEHDDPVVYINPSKTIIKTLRKYDNIEDLKKNMPDKY
;
A
#
# COMPACT_ATOMS: atom_id res chain seq x y z
N MET A 1 -9.60 10.11 16.95
CA MET A 1 -10.22 9.55 15.74
C MET A 1 -9.51 10.21 14.58
N MET A 2 -8.86 9.42 13.72
CA MET A 2 -8.26 9.95 12.50
C MET A 2 -9.37 10.51 11.61
N PRO A 3 -9.09 11.54 10.79
CA PRO A 3 -10.05 12.02 9.82
C PRO A 3 -10.35 10.90 8.81
N ASP A 4 -11.61 10.82 8.36
CA ASP A 4 -11.98 9.94 7.26
C ASP A 4 -11.11 10.28 6.02
N PRO A 5 -10.65 9.27 5.28
CA PRO A 5 -9.91 9.50 4.03
C PRO A 5 -10.75 10.29 3.03
N TRP A 6 -10.15 11.30 2.39
CA TRP A 6 -10.75 12.05 1.30
C TRP A 6 -10.05 11.75 -0.03
N PRO A 7 -10.75 11.64 -1.15
CA PRO A 7 -10.11 11.43 -2.43
C PRO A 7 -9.55 12.76 -2.98
N GLU A 8 -8.32 12.75 -3.51
CA GLU A 8 -7.73 13.91 -4.21
C GLU A 8 -8.59 14.41 -5.39
N ARG A 9 -9.42 13.54 -5.96
CA ARG A 9 -10.43 13.86 -6.97
C ARG A 9 -11.75 13.16 -6.68
N PRO A 10 -12.90 13.77 -7.02
CA PRO A 10 -14.20 13.18 -6.68
C PRO A 10 -14.60 11.99 -7.55
N ASP A 11 -13.95 11.79 -8.71
CA ASP A 11 -14.33 10.75 -9.67
C ASP A 11 -13.69 9.40 -9.28
N LEU A 12 -14.51 8.39 -9.01
CA LEU A 12 -14.04 7.06 -8.63
C LEU A 12 -13.35 6.34 -9.79
N ASP A 13 -13.70 6.67 -11.04
CA ASP A 13 -13.07 6.06 -12.22
C ASP A 13 -11.60 6.43 -12.34
N ASP A 14 -11.19 7.59 -11.81
CA ASP A 14 -9.77 7.98 -11.76
C ASP A 14 -8.96 6.98 -10.88
N TYR A 15 -9.58 6.37 -9.87
CA TYR A 15 -8.97 5.38 -8.98
C TYR A 15 -9.04 3.94 -9.49
N LEU A 16 -9.54 3.75 -10.72
CA LEU A 16 -9.53 2.48 -11.44
C LEU A 16 -8.48 2.44 -12.55
N ARG A 17 -7.74 3.53 -12.77
CA ARG A 17 -6.78 3.64 -13.89
C ARG A 17 -5.43 2.99 -13.57
N HIS A 18 -4.83 2.36 -14.58
CA HIS A 18 -3.45 1.89 -14.51
C HIS A 18 -2.46 3.01 -14.90
N ASP A 19 -1.20 2.84 -14.51
CA ASP A 19 -0.06 3.63 -14.99
C ASP A 19 1.21 2.75 -15.06
N ASP A 20 2.38 3.36 -15.29
CA ASP A 20 3.65 2.62 -15.42
C ASP A 20 4.10 1.86 -14.15
N ILE A 21 3.51 2.17 -12.99
CA ILE A 21 3.83 1.60 -11.67
C ILE A 21 2.67 0.75 -11.12
N ILE A 22 1.44 1.26 -11.24
CA ILE A 22 0.20 0.53 -10.95
C ILE A 22 -0.23 -0.14 -12.26
N ASP A 23 0.59 -1.06 -12.73
CA ASP A 23 0.54 -1.66 -14.07
C ASP A 23 -0.35 -2.90 -14.09
N TYR A 24 -1.64 -2.73 -13.77
CA TYR A 24 -2.56 -3.87 -13.72
C TYR A 24 -2.91 -4.47 -15.09
N ASP A 25 -2.53 -3.78 -16.18
CA ASP A 25 -2.58 -4.31 -17.55
C ASP A 25 -1.45 -5.31 -17.87
N ASP A 26 -0.56 -5.56 -16.91
CA ASP A 26 0.39 -6.67 -16.99
C ASP A 26 -0.34 -8.02 -16.80
N PRO A 27 -0.13 -9.01 -17.68
CA PRO A 27 -0.78 -10.32 -17.59
C PRO A 27 -0.59 -11.05 -16.26
N LEU A 28 0.53 -10.82 -15.55
CA LEU A 28 0.76 -11.41 -14.23
C LEU A 28 -0.24 -10.88 -13.20
N ILE A 29 -0.60 -9.60 -13.28
CA ILE A 29 -1.57 -8.99 -12.38
C ILE A 29 -2.98 -9.47 -12.72
N GLU A 30 -3.34 -9.50 -14.00
CA GLU A 30 -4.64 -10.01 -14.45
C GLU A 30 -4.87 -11.45 -13.99
N GLU A 31 -3.89 -12.34 -14.23
CA GLU A 31 -3.98 -13.75 -13.81
C GLU A 31 -4.07 -13.89 -12.29
N ALA A 32 -3.29 -13.10 -11.53
CA ALA A 32 -3.35 -13.13 -10.07
C ALA A 32 -4.73 -12.69 -9.55
N VAL A 33 -5.32 -11.63 -10.10
CA VAL A 33 -6.67 -11.19 -9.69
C VAL A 33 -7.71 -12.25 -10.00
N GLU A 34 -7.67 -12.87 -11.18
CA GLU A 34 -8.59 -13.96 -11.53
C GLU A 34 -8.50 -15.12 -10.53
N GLN A 35 -7.29 -15.52 -10.15
CA GLN A 35 -7.07 -16.61 -9.20
C GLN A 35 -7.50 -16.25 -7.78
N ILE A 36 -7.13 -15.06 -7.28
CA ILE A 36 -7.43 -14.61 -5.92
C ILE A 36 -8.95 -14.43 -5.73
N THR A 37 -9.64 -13.98 -6.78
CA THR A 37 -11.07 -13.64 -6.72
C THR A 37 -12.00 -14.73 -7.25
N ASP A 38 -11.48 -15.92 -7.58
CA ASP A 38 -12.27 -17.01 -8.13
C ASP A 38 -13.47 -17.37 -7.24
N GLY A 39 -14.65 -17.45 -7.85
CA GLY A 39 -15.91 -17.71 -7.15
C GLY A 39 -16.45 -16.58 -6.26
N LEU A 40 -15.70 -15.50 -6.03
CA LEU A 40 -16.13 -14.35 -5.22
C LEU A 40 -16.99 -13.38 -6.06
N LYS A 41 -18.09 -12.89 -5.49
CA LYS A 41 -19.10 -12.11 -6.22
C LYS A 41 -19.18 -10.66 -5.80
N ASP A 42 -19.05 -10.40 -4.51
CA ASP A 42 -19.10 -9.07 -3.91
C ASP A 42 -17.70 -8.46 -3.77
N ASN A 43 -17.62 -7.13 -3.79
CA ASN A 43 -16.36 -6.38 -3.69
C ASN A 43 -15.75 -6.50 -2.30
N ILE A 44 -16.57 -6.65 -1.26
CA ILE A 44 -16.13 -6.88 0.12
C ILE A 44 -15.24 -8.12 0.17
N SER A 45 -15.76 -9.26 -0.28
CA SER A 45 -15.04 -10.54 -0.26
C SER A 45 -13.81 -10.50 -1.18
N LYS A 46 -13.90 -9.86 -2.35
CA LYS A 46 -12.74 -9.68 -3.26
C LYS A 46 -11.65 -8.81 -2.64
N ALA A 47 -12.01 -7.67 -2.08
CA ALA A 47 -11.08 -6.77 -1.41
C ALA A 47 -10.41 -7.46 -0.22
N GLN A 48 -11.16 -8.28 0.53
CA GLN A 48 -10.60 -9.11 1.60
C GLN A 48 -9.51 -10.05 1.08
N ALA A 49 -9.85 -10.88 0.09
CA ALA A 49 -8.93 -11.89 -0.43
C ALA A 49 -7.67 -11.24 -1.02
N ILE A 50 -7.81 -10.12 -1.74
CA ILE A 50 -6.69 -9.36 -2.30
C ILE A 50 -5.81 -8.77 -1.19
N TYR A 51 -6.41 -8.14 -0.19
CA TYR A 51 -5.67 -7.57 0.94
C TYR A 51 -4.89 -8.65 1.69
N GLU A 52 -5.55 -9.76 2.03
CA GLU A 52 -4.93 -10.89 2.73
C GLU A 52 -3.82 -11.52 1.88
N PHE A 53 -4.01 -11.66 0.57
CA PHE A 53 -2.96 -12.12 -0.34
C PHE A 53 -1.71 -11.23 -0.27
N VAL A 54 -1.85 -9.91 -0.41
CA VAL A 54 -0.69 -9.00 -0.37
C VAL A 54 -0.03 -9.02 1.01
N ARG A 55 -0.82 -9.04 2.09
CA ARG A 55 -0.32 -9.07 3.46
C ARG A 55 0.45 -10.35 3.78
N ASP A 56 -0.06 -11.49 3.33
CA ASP A 56 0.39 -12.81 3.78
C ASP A 56 1.37 -13.49 2.80
N GLN A 57 1.35 -13.12 1.52
CA GLN A 57 2.19 -13.75 0.49
C GLN A 57 3.36 -12.87 0.01
N ILE A 58 3.35 -11.57 0.31
CA ILE A 58 4.40 -10.65 -0.14
C ILE A 58 5.27 -10.24 1.04
N PHE A 59 6.55 -10.59 0.97
CA PHE A 59 7.51 -10.28 2.03
C PHE A 59 7.88 -8.80 2.06
N HIS A 60 8.03 -8.24 3.26
CA HIS A 60 8.63 -6.91 3.39
C HIS A 60 10.13 -6.99 3.07
N SER A 61 10.59 -6.20 2.10
CA SER A 61 11.95 -6.29 1.53
C SER A 61 13.05 -6.10 2.57
N PHE A 62 12.78 -5.30 3.61
CA PHE A 62 13.74 -5.05 4.70
C PHE A 62 13.83 -6.23 5.69
N GLN A 63 12.75 -7.00 5.88
CA GLN A 63 12.76 -8.14 6.79
C GLN A 63 13.56 -9.30 6.21
N ILE A 64 13.49 -9.50 4.89
CA ILE A 64 14.19 -10.60 4.20
C ILE A 64 15.55 -10.21 3.63
N ASN A 65 16.00 -8.97 3.84
CA ASN A 65 17.21 -8.41 3.22
C ASN A 65 17.27 -8.67 1.70
N ALA A 66 16.20 -8.28 1.00
CA ALA A 66 16.06 -8.57 -0.42
C ALA A 66 17.24 -8.01 -1.24
N THR A 67 17.62 -8.74 -2.28
CA THR A 67 18.77 -8.41 -3.13
C THR A 67 18.44 -7.41 -4.24
N SER A 68 17.18 -7.01 -4.37
CA SER A 68 16.72 -6.03 -5.36
C SER A 68 15.66 -5.10 -4.76
N ILE A 69 15.46 -3.94 -5.37
CA ILE A 69 14.38 -3.01 -5.04
C ILE A 69 13.27 -3.20 -6.06
N THR A 70 12.06 -3.51 -5.59
CA THR A 70 10.86 -3.57 -6.43
C THR A 70 10.12 -2.24 -6.42
N ILE A 71 9.57 -1.86 -7.58
CA ILE A 71 8.85 -0.60 -7.74
C ILE A 71 7.48 -0.82 -8.36
N LYS A 72 7.38 -1.53 -9.48
CA LYS A 72 6.11 -1.77 -10.18
C LYS A 72 5.29 -2.85 -9.48
N ALA A 73 3.97 -2.82 -9.60
CA ALA A 73 3.11 -3.83 -9.03
C ALA A 73 3.44 -5.23 -9.59
N SER A 74 3.57 -5.36 -10.92
CA SER A 74 3.98 -6.60 -11.59
C SER A 74 5.31 -7.15 -11.05
N GLU A 75 6.29 -6.28 -10.84
CA GLU A 75 7.61 -6.64 -10.30
C GLU A 75 7.54 -7.14 -8.85
N VAL A 76 6.70 -6.51 -8.02
CA VAL A 76 6.46 -6.92 -6.63
C VAL A 76 5.84 -8.31 -6.60
N LEU A 77 4.86 -8.57 -7.48
CA LEU A 77 4.23 -9.88 -7.60
C LEU A 77 5.21 -10.94 -8.09
N GLU A 78 5.98 -10.65 -9.14
CA GLU A 78 6.98 -11.58 -9.72
C GLU A 78 8.05 -11.98 -8.70
N LYS A 79 8.58 -11.01 -7.93
CA LYS A 79 9.65 -11.25 -6.96
C LYS A 79 9.16 -11.66 -5.58
N GLY A 80 7.87 -11.49 -5.29
CA GLY A 80 7.26 -11.85 -4.01
C GLY A 80 7.70 -10.97 -2.83
N HIS A 81 8.22 -9.77 -3.08
CA HIS A 81 8.61 -8.85 -2.02
C HIS A 81 8.49 -7.37 -2.41
N GLY A 82 8.23 -6.51 -1.43
CA GLY A 82 8.12 -5.06 -1.60
C GLY A 82 8.48 -4.28 -0.34
N THR A 83 8.79 -2.99 -0.47
CA THR A 83 8.70 -2.07 0.68
C THR A 83 7.24 -1.72 0.92
N CYS A 84 6.89 -1.02 2.01
CA CYS A 84 5.53 -0.54 2.21
C CYS A 84 4.96 0.22 1.00
N TYR A 85 5.78 1.00 0.29
CA TYR A 85 5.38 1.66 -0.96
C TYR A 85 5.06 0.66 -2.07
N ALA A 86 5.93 -0.32 -2.29
CA ALA A 86 5.80 -1.26 -3.40
C ALA A 86 4.66 -2.27 -3.14
N GLN A 87 4.46 -2.68 -1.88
CA GLN A 87 3.27 -3.46 -1.48
C GLN A 87 1.99 -2.65 -1.68
N ALA A 88 2.00 -1.34 -1.37
CA ALA A 88 0.86 -0.47 -1.65
C ALA A 88 0.59 -0.31 -3.16
N HIS A 89 1.64 -0.32 -4.00
CA HIS A 89 1.49 -0.34 -5.45
C HIS A 89 0.83 -1.64 -5.93
N LEU A 90 1.27 -2.80 -5.43
CA LEU A 90 0.66 -4.09 -5.76
C LEU A 90 -0.79 -4.18 -5.30
N LEU A 91 -1.09 -3.77 -4.06
CA LEU A 91 -2.45 -3.75 -3.54
C LEU A 91 -3.36 -2.86 -4.39
N ALA A 92 -2.88 -1.68 -4.81
CA ALA A 92 -3.63 -0.83 -5.72
C ALA A 92 -3.87 -1.49 -7.08
N ALA A 93 -2.86 -2.12 -7.69
CA ALA A 93 -3.00 -2.77 -8.98
C ALA A 93 -4.02 -3.92 -8.95
N LEU A 94 -3.92 -4.81 -7.96
CA LEU A 94 -4.85 -5.94 -7.81
C LEU A 94 -6.29 -5.47 -7.55
N MET A 95 -6.49 -4.47 -6.68
CA MET A 95 -7.82 -3.91 -6.41
C MET A 95 -8.42 -3.27 -7.66
N ARG A 96 -7.63 -2.48 -8.40
CA ARG A 96 -8.08 -1.80 -9.63
C ARG A 96 -8.43 -2.80 -10.73
N ALA A 97 -7.61 -3.84 -10.94
CA ALA A 97 -7.93 -4.92 -11.87
C ALA A 97 -9.20 -5.70 -11.46
N ALA A 98 -9.49 -5.80 -10.15
CA ALA A 98 -10.74 -6.39 -9.66
C ALA A 98 -11.96 -5.45 -9.81
N GLY A 99 -11.78 -4.23 -10.33
CA GLY A 99 -12.83 -3.23 -10.48
C GLY A 99 -13.15 -2.44 -9.20
N ILE A 100 -12.26 -2.48 -8.21
CA ILE A 100 -12.44 -1.83 -6.90
C ILE A 100 -11.60 -0.54 -6.87
N PRO A 101 -12.21 0.65 -6.75
CA PRO A 101 -11.46 1.89 -6.70
C PRO A 101 -10.48 1.89 -5.52
N CYS A 102 -9.20 2.08 -5.82
CA CYS A 102 -8.14 2.03 -4.82
C CYS A 102 -7.14 3.15 -5.04
N GLY A 103 -6.78 3.86 -3.97
CA GLY A 103 -5.73 4.87 -3.99
C GLY A 103 -4.63 4.61 -2.98
N LEU A 104 -3.63 5.47 -3.03
CA LEU A 104 -2.46 5.45 -2.16
C LEU A 104 -2.64 6.47 -1.04
N CYS A 105 -2.20 6.12 0.15
CA CYS A 105 -2.23 6.96 1.33
C CYS A 105 -0.83 7.04 1.92
N TYR A 106 -0.55 8.13 2.64
CA TYR A 106 0.77 8.38 3.21
C TYR A 106 0.70 8.88 4.65
N GLN A 107 1.68 8.46 5.43
CA GLN A 107 1.96 8.97 6.77
C GLN A 107 3.42 9.36 6.88
N ILE A 108 3.72 10.32 7.75
CA ILE A 108 5.07 10.53 8.26
C ILE A 108 5.15 9.87 9.63
N ARG A 109 6.08 8.93 9.79
CA ARG A 109 6.26 8.12 11.00
C ARG A 109 7.70 8.17 11.47
N LYS A 110 7.93 7.91 12.75
CA LYS A 110 9.28 7.62 13.23
C LYS A 110 9.81 6.37 12.56
N ASP A 111 11.07 6.46 12.15
CA ASP A 111 11.82 5.29 11.73
C ASP A 111 12.10 4.40 12.95
N GLN A 112 11.51 3.20 12.97
CA GLN A 112 11.69 2.25 14.06
C GLN A 112 13.10 1.67 14.11
N ASP A 113 13.84 1.74 13.00
CA ASP A 113 15.23 1.31 12.90
C ASP A 113 16.24 2.43 13.23
N ASP A 114 15.78 3.66 13.51
CA ASP A 114 16.65 4.77 13.91
C ASP A 114 16.99 4.72 15.40
N SER A 115 18.26 4.46 15.72
CA SER A 115 18.76 4.40 17.10
C SER A 115 18.62 5.73 17.85
N ASP A 116 18.62 6.86 17.15
CA ASP A 116 18.46 8.18 17.75
C ASP A 116 16.98 8.55 17.97
N GLY A 117 16.05 7.82 17.37
CA GLY A 117 14.59 8.00 17.48
C GLY A 117 14.08 9.34 16.96
N LYS A 118 14.85 10.01 16.08
CA LYS A 118 14.57 11.36 15.57
C LYS A 118 14.23 11.38 14.09
N ARG A 119 14.63 10.36 13.35
CA ARG A 119 14.39 10.26 11.92
C ARG A 119 12.90 10.00 11.67
N LEU A 120 12.34 10.82 10.80
CA LEU A 120 11.00 10.64 10.26
C LEU A 120 11.10 10.12 8.83
N ILE A 121 10.23 9.17 8.49
CA ILE A 121 10.14 8.53 7.18
C ILE A 121 8.69 8.50 6.70
N VAL A 122 8.50 8.48 5.39
CA VAL A 122 7.18 8.24 4.79
C VAL A 122 6.82 6.76 4.95
N HIS A 123 5.60 6.48 5.37
CA HIS A 123 4.94 5.18 5.25
C HIS A 123 3.88 5.24 4.15
N GLY A 124 3.79 4.21 3.31
CA GLY A 124 2.81 4.11 2.23
C GLY A 124 1.87 2.93 2.44
N PHE A 125 0.58 3.16 2.22
CA PHE A 125 -0.50 2.17 2.33
C PHE A 125 -1.66 2.59 1.40
N ASN A 126 -2.86 2.06 1.59
CA ASN A 126 -3.98 2.27 0.66
C ASN A 126 -5.27 2.72 1.34
N ALA A 127 -6.16 3.28 0.52
CA ALA A 127 -7.59 3.30 0.81
C ALA A 127 -8.34 2.68 -0.36
N VAL A 128 -9.37 1.88 -0.06
CA VAL A 128 -10.25 1.23 -1.03
C VAL A 128 -11.67 1.72 -0.86
N TYR A 129 -12.36 2.01 -1.97
CA TYR A 129 -13.77 2.38 -1.93
C TYR A 129 -14.63 1.13 -2.06
N ILE A 130 -15.40 0.82 -1.02
CA ILE A 130 -16.34 -0.31 -1.03
C ILE A 130 -17.73 0.23 -1.35
N GLU A 131 -18.20 -0.05 -2.57
CA GLU A 131 -19.48 0.43 -3.08
C GLU A 131 -20.66 0.01 -2.19
N GLU A 132 -20.63 -1.24 -1.70
CA GLU A 132 -21.68 -1.84 -0.87
C GLU A 132 -21.94 -1.08 0.42
N ILE A 133 -20.94 -0.37 0.96
CA ILE A 133 -21.09 0.47 2.15
C ILE A 133 -20.94 1.97 1.87
N GLY A 134 -20.59 2.35 0.63
CA GLY A 134 -20.47 3.73 0.17
C GLY A 134 -19.34 4.52 0.84
N LYS A 135 -18.20 3.88 1.15
CA LYS A 135 -17.12 4.50 1.93
C LYS A 135 -15.73 4.07 1.46
N TRP A 136 -14.78 4.97 1.67
CA TRP A 136 -13.36 4.67 1.64
C TRP A 136 -12.93 4.00 2.95
N ILE A 137 -12.13 2.95 2.84
CA ILE A 137 -11.61 2.18 3.97
C ILE A 137 -10.10 2.09 3.81
N ARG A 138 -9.37 2.47 4.86
CA ARG A 138 -7.91 2.37 4.88
C ARG A 138 -7.46 0.94 5.15
N LEU A 139 -6.48 0.48 4.38
CA LEU A 139 -5.89 -0.86 4.44
C LEU A 139 -4.37 -0.73 4.38
N ASP A 140 -3.67 -1.39 5.31
CA ASP A 140 -2.21 -1.47 5.34
C ASP A 140 -1.73 -2.92 5.26
N ALA A 141 -1.42 -3.38 4.04
CA ALA A 141 -0.94 -4.73 3.78
C ALA A 141 0.58 -4.89 3.98
N SER A 142 1.29 -3.85 4.43
CA SER A 142 2.74 -3.91 4.59
C SER A 142 3.21 -4.54 5.90
N ARG A 143 2.28 -4.79 6.83
CA ARG A 143 2.55 -5.41 8.13
C ARG A 143 2.24 -6.90 8.08
N SER A 144 3.17 -7.73 8.54
CA SER A 144 2.94 -9.18 8.56
C SER A 144 1.87 -9.56 9.59
N ILE A 145 1.19 -10.69 9.39
CA ILE A 145 0.20 -11.20 10.36
C ILE A 145 0.81 -11.51 11.74
N GLU A 146 2.10 -11.83 11.78
CA GLU A 146 2.84 -12.07 13.03
C GLU A 146 3.08 -10.76 13.80
N GLU A 147 3.25 -9.65 13.08
CA GLU A 147 3.37 -8.31 13.64
C GLU A 147 1.99 -7.70 13.95
N TYR A 148 0.97 -8.04 13.16
CA TYR A 148 -0.34 -7.41 13.20
C TYR A 148 -1.43 -8.31 12.58
N ASN A 149 -2.29 -8.89 13.43
CA ASN A 149 -3.44 -9.71 13.02
C ASN A 149 -4.77 -9.07 13.44
N PRO A 150 -5.15 -7.89 12.90
CA PRO A 150 -6.49 -7.37 13.14
C PRO A 150 -7.49 -8.33 12.50
N SER A 151 -8.60 -8.58 13.18
CA SER A 151 -9.78 -9.14 12.52
C SER A 151 -10.14 -8.22 11.36
N PHE A 152 -10.19 -8.77 10.15
CA PHE A 152 -10.53 -8.00 8.97
C PHE A 152 -11.95 -7.44 9.12
N ASP A 153 -12.03 -6.13 9.36
CA ASP A 153 -13.26 -5.42 9.72
C ASP A 153 -13.38 -4.21 8.80
N PHE A 154 -14.30 -4.26 7.84
CA PHE A 154 -14.55 -3.13 6.95
C PHE A 154 -15.29 -1.97 7.64
N GLU A 155 -15.79 -2.16 8.87
CA GLU A 155 -16.40 -1.10 9.68
C GLU A 155 -15.38 -0.36 10.55
N ARG A 156 -14.19 -0.94 10.76
CA ARG A 156 -13.07 -0.33 11.49
C ARG A 156 -11.82 -0.42 10.63
N GLU A 157 -11.35 0.72 10.12
CA GLU A 157 -10.10 0.84 9.34
C GLU A 157 -9.08 -0.24 9.74
N ALA A 158 -8.62 -1.07 8.79
CA ALA A 158 -7.77 -2.23 9.08
C ALA A 158 -6.32 -1.81 9.32
N SER A 159 -6.15 -0.68 9.99
CA SER A 159 -4.92 0.07 10.08
C SER A 159 -5.00 0.88 11.38
N GLU A 160 -4.39 0.39 12.46
CA GLU A 160 -4.15 1.20 13.67
C GLU A 160 -3.07 2.26 13.38
N LEU A 161 -3.44 3.23 12.55
CA LEU A 161 -2.61 4.29 12.00
C LEU A 161 -2.45 5.47 12.96
N GLU A 162 -2.49 5.22 14.28
CA GLU A 162 -2.30 6.30 15.25
C GLU A 162 -0.91 6.91 15.08
N VAL A 163 -0.87 8.24 14.95
CA VAL A 163 0.34 9.04 14.79
C VAL A 163 0.65 9.81 16.08
N ASP A 164 1.91 9.77 16.50
CA ASP A 164 2.40 10.60 17.61
C ASP A 164 2.74 12.01 17.13
N THR A 165 1.73 12.88 17.11
CA THR A 165 1.89 14.29 16.71
C THR A 165 2.88 15.07 17.56
N GLN A 166 3.09 14.70 18.84
CA GLN A 166 4.09 15.35 19.69
C GLN A 166 5.51 15.04 19.23
N ALA A 167 5.69 13.93 18.54
CA ALA A 167 6.97 13.53 18.00
C ALA A 167 7.15 13.83 16.50
N GLY A 168 6.25 14.63 15.92
CA GLY A 168 6.33 15.07 14.53
C GLY A 168 5.74 14.09 13.51
N GLU A 169 5.13 12.99 13.96
CA GLU A 169 4.36 12.11 13.07
C GLU A 169 3.07 12.81 12.63
N HIS A 170 2.65 12.54 11.40
CA HIS A 170 1.34 13.01 10.92
C HIS A 170 0.75 12.08 9.88
N ASP A 171 -0.57 12.11 9.81
CA ASP A 171 -1.38 11.36 8.87
C ASP A 171 -1.97 12.30 7.82
N ASP A 172 -1.86 11.90 6.55
CA ASP A 172 -2.49 12.62 5.45
C ASP A 172 -3.82 11.96 5.08
N PRO A 173 -4.95 12.67 5.23
CA PRO A 173 -6.26 12.17 4.79
C PRO A 173 -6.39 11.98 3.29
N VAL A 174 -5.50 12.52 2.45
CA VAL A 174 -5.61 12.39 1.00
C VAL A 174 -5.40 10.94 0.52
N VAL A 175 -6.35 10.48 -0.29
CA VAL A 175 -6.26 9.27 -1.13
C VAL A 175 -5.81 9.70 -2.53
N TYR A 176 -4.57 9.38 -2.85
CA TYR A 176 -3.88 9.73 -4.09
C TYR A 176 -4.13 8.69 -5.18
N ILE A 177 -4.29 9.14 -6.43
CA ILE A 177 -4.48 8.27 -7.59
C ILE A 177 -3.15 7.63 -8.01
N ASN A 178 -2.06 8.42 -8.03
CA ASN A 178 -0.76 7.98 -8.54
C ASN A 178 0.31 7.98 -7.45
N PRO A 179 1.33 7.11 -7.55
CA PRO A 179 2.47 7.12 -6.65
C PRO A 179 3.16 8.48 -6.57
N SER A 180 3.60 8.84 -5.37
CA SER A 180 4.45 10.01 -5.17
C SER A 180 5.70 9.96 -6.06
N LYS A 181 5.91 11.03 -6.82
CA LYS A 181 7.13 11.20 -7.64
C LYS A 181 8.40 11.23 -6.79
N THR A 182 8.32 11.73 -5.56
CA THR A 182 9.45 11.77 -4.63
C THR A 182 9.84 10.35 -4.22
N ILE A 183 8.85 9.53 -3.84
CA ILE A 183 9.06 8.12 -3.47
C ILE A 183 9.64 7.35 -4.66
N ILE A 184 9.03 7.45 -5.84
CA ILE A 184 9.52 6.76 -7.04
C ILE A 184 10.96 7.17 -7.39
N LYS A 185 11.28 8.46 -7.28
CA LYS A 185 12.66 8.93 -7.49
C LYS A 185 13.64 8.34 -6.48
N THR A 186 13.24 8.21 -5.22
CA THR A 186 14.05 7.58 -4.17
C THR A 186 14.26 6.09 -4.45
N LEU A 187 13.20 5.35 -4.76
CA LEU A 187 13.29 3.92 -5.08
C LEU A 187 14.22 3.64 -6.28
N ARG A 188 14.19 4.50 -7.30
CA ARG A 188 15.07 4.39 -8.49
C ARG A 188 16.51 4.85 -8.27
N LYS A 189 16.80 5.54 -7.16
CA LYS A 189 18.12 6.15 -6.92
C LYS A 189 19.13 5.15 -6.35
N TYR A 190 18.67 4.15 -5.62
CA TYR A 190 19.51 3.20 -4.90
C TYR A 190 19.53 1.86 -5.63
N ASP A 191 20.65 1.14 -5.54
CA ASP A 191 20.81 -0.16 -6.20
C ASP A 191 20.53 -1.35 -5.27
N ASN A 192 20.48 -1.11 -3.95
CA ASN A 192 20.31 -2.14 -2.94
C ASN A 192 19.42 -1.66 -1.78
N ILE A 193 18.83 -2.64 -1.09
CA ILE A 193 17.88 -2.43 0.01
C ILE A 193 18.51 -1.76 1.23
N GLU A 194 19.79 -2.04 1.54
CA GLU A 194 20.45 -1.45 2.71
C GLU A 194 20.63 0.07 2.56
N ASP A 195 21.03 0.52 1.38
CA ASP A 195 21.17 1.94 1.09
C ASP A 195 19.80 2.62 1.00
N LEU A 196 18.79 1.95 0.43
CA LEU A 196 17.42 2.47 0.45
C LEU A 196 16.92 2.66 1.89
N LYS A 197 17.09 1.66 2.78
CA LYS A 197 16.65 1.72 4.18
C LYS A 197 17.21 2.95 4.91
N LYS A 198 18.50 3.25 4.72
CA LYS A 198 19.17 4.45 5.30
C LYS A 198 18.72 5.77 4.69
N ASN A 199 18.07 5.74 3.52
CA ASN A 199 17.71 6.93 2.75
C ASN A 199 16.21 7.01 2.37
N MET A 200 15.36 6.24 3.05
CA MET A 200 13.91 6.38 2.98
C MET A 200 13.50 7.86 3.06
N PRO A 201 12.61 8.31 2.17
CA PRO A 201 12.22 9.71 2.09
C PRO A 201 11.48 10.14 3.36
N ASP A 202 11.57 11.42 3.71
CA ASP A 202 10.86 12.08 4.80
C ASP A 202 9.64 12.88 4.30
N LYS A 203 9.39 12.85 2.99
CA LYS A 203 8.27 13.51 2.30
C LYS A 203 7.90 12.77 1.02
N TYR A 204 6.67 12.95 0.56
CA TYR A 204 6.12 12.33 -0.64
C TYR A 204 5.66 13.39 -1.64
#